data_AF-E6XDA3-F1
#
_entry.id   AF-E6XDA3-F1
#
_cell.length_a   1.000
_cell.length_b   1.000
_cell.length_c   1.000
_cell.angle_alpha   90.00
_cell.angle_beta   90.00
_cell.angle_gamma   90.00
#
_symmetry.space_group_name_H-M   'P 1'
#
loop_
_entity.id
_entity.type
_entity.pdbx_description
1 polymer ?
#
loop_
_entity_poly.entity_id
_entity_poly.type
_entity_poly.pdbx_seq_one_letter_code
_entity_poly.pdbx_strand_id
1 'polypeptide(L)'
;MKCTACRIENKENAQYCRNCGAPLHPTNQAPDSSSNKTIWLLLAVIASFVVVELGYFLISTFELDFIYDVVNLFSFMTLIPTLTLLIAAVLIPNQKAKIALFIGFGLMLLFLAGYYIS
;
A
#
# COMPACT_ATOMS: atom_id res chain seq x y z
N MET A 1 -22.86 -28.34 -14.45
CA MET A 1 -22.04 -27.43 -15.29
C MET A 1 -20.58 -27.87 -15.35
N LYS A 2 -19.93 -27.73 -16.52
CA LYS A 2 -18.56 -28.20 -16.75
C LYS A 2 -17.56 -27.06 -16.54
N CYS A 3 -16.53 -27.29 -15.74
CA CYS A 3 -15.46 -26.32 -15.53
C CYS A 3 -14.64 -26.13 -16.82
N THR A 4 -14.43 -24.90 -17.25
CA THR A 4 -13.63 -24.61 -18.45
C THR A 4 -12.13 -24.84 -18.24
N ALA A 5 -11.64 -24.71 -17.00
CA ALA A 5 -10.22 -24.90 -16.67
C ALA A 5 -9.79 -26.38 -16.58
N CYS A 6 -10.56 -27.22 -15.88
CA CYS A 6 -10.19 -28.61 -15.64
C CYS A 6 -11.18 -29.65 -16.19
N ARG A 7 -12.23 -29.21 -16.89
CA ARG A 7 -13.24 -30.06 -17.56
C ARG A 7 -14.06 -30.98 -16.65
N ILE A 8 -13.96 -30.84 -15.33
CA ILE A 8 -14.79 -31.58 -14.36
C ILE A 8 -16.21 -31.04 -14.30
N GLU A 9 -17.16 -31.96 -14.07
CA GLU A 9 -18.56 -31.66 -13.85
C GLU A 9 -18.84 -31.25 -12.39
N ASN A 10 -19.56 -30.15 -12.24
CA ASN A 10 -19.95 -29.52 -10.98
C ASN A 10 -21.47 -29.34 -10.91
N LYS A 11 -22.01 -29.23 -9.70
CA LYS A 11 -23.42 -28.88 -9.46
C LYS A 11 -23.76 -27.55 -10.16
N GLU A 12 -24.99 -27.41 -10.64
CA GLU A 12 -25.41 -26.24 -11.43
C GLU A 12 -25.32 -24.90 -10.67
N ASN A 13 -25.50 -24.94 -9.35
CA ASN A 13 -25.43 -23.75 -8.49
C ASN A 13 -24.05 -23.56 -7.81
N ALA A 14 -23.02 -24.30 -8.23
CA ALA A 14 -21.69 -24.16 -7.64
C ALA A 14 -21.01 -22.89 -8.15
N GLN A 15 -20.60 -22.00 -7.25
CA GLN A 15 -19.87 -20.76 -7.60
C GLN A 15 -18.43 -21.04 -8.03
N TYR A 16 -17.81 -22.10 -7.49
CA TYR A 16 -16.43 -22.50 -7.74
C TYR A 16 -16.34 -23.99 -8.08
N CYS A 17 -15.31 -24.35 -8.86
CA CYS A 17 -15.07 -25.73 -9.22
C CYS A 17 -14.57 -26.54 -8.02
N ARG A 18 -15.21 -27.69 -7.76
CA ARG A 18 -14.86 -28.60 -6.65
C ARG A 18 -13.46 -29.23 -6.74
N ASN A 19 -12.82 -29.17 -7.90
CA ASN A 19 -11.51 -29.78 -8.12
C ASN A 19 -10.38 -28.75 -8.14
N CYS A 20 -10.50 -27.68 -8.94
CA CYS A 20 -9.43 -26.70 -9.12
C CYS A 20 -9.71 -25.33 -8.49
N GLY A 21 -10.88 -25.11 -7.91
CA GLY A 21 -11.26 -23.82 -7.31
C GLY A 21 -11.56 -22.70 -8.31
N ALA A 22 -11.48 -22.93 -9.62
CA ALA A 22 -11.77 -21.91 -10.62
C ALA A 22 -13.24 -21.42 -10.52
N PRO A 23 -13.50 -20.10 -10.69
CA PRO A 23 -14.85 -19.58 -10.71
C PRO A 23 -15.61 -20.16 -11.90
N LEU A 24 -16.83 -20.60 -11.65
CA LEU A 24 -17.67 -21.28 -12.63
C LEU A 24 -18.56 -20.28 -13.39
N HIS A 25 -18.89 -19.16 -12.76
CA HIS A 25 -19.58 -18.06 -13.39
C HIS A 25 -18.60 -16.92 -13.67
N PRO A 26 -18.67 -16.26 -14.83
CA PRO A 26 -17.91 -15.05 -15.07
C PRO A 26 -18.35 -14.02 -14.03
N THR A 27 -17.43 -13.64 -13.14
CA THR A 27 -17.62 -12.46 -12.32
C THR A 27 -17.76 -11.29 -13.29
N ASN A 28 -18.94 -10.67 -13.33
CA ASN A 28 -19.14 -9.38 -13.99
C ASN A 28 -18.37 -8.31 -13.20
N GLN A 29 -17.04 -8.36 -13.25
CA GLN A 29 -16.20 -7.23 -12.93
C GLN A 29 -16.14 -6.40 -14.21
N ALA A 30 -16.99 -5.38 -14.25
CA ALA A 30 -16.77 -4.26 -15.15
C ALA A 30 -15.32 -3.75 -14.93
N PRO A 31 -14.62 -3.28 -15.97
CA PRO A 31 -13.32 -2.67 -15.77
C PRO A 31 -13.49 -1.43 -14.89
N ASP A 32 -13.10 -1.55 -13.63
CA ASP A 32 -13.20 -0.49 -12.62
C ASP A 32 -12.33 0.71 -13.03
N SER A 33 -12.93 1.67 -13.72
CA SER A 33 -12.34 3.00 -13.99
C SER A 33 -12.07 3.79 -12.70
N SER A 34 -12.57 3.30 -11.55
CA SER A 34 -12.27 3.81 -10.21
C SER A 34 -10.86 3.43 -9.73
N SER A 35 -10.26 2.34 -10.24
CA SER A 35 -8.92 1.90 -9.84
C SER A 35 -7.85 2.95 -10.14
N ASN A 36 -7.96 3.66 -11.26
CA ASN A 36 -7.02 4.72 -11.63
C ASN A 36 -7.11 5.91 -10.66
N LYS A 37 -8.32 6.36 -10.33
CA LYS A 37 -8.51 7.47 -9.38
C LYS A 37 -7.98 7.14 -7.99
N THR A 38 -8.21 5.93 -7.50
CA THR A 38 -7.70 5.51 -6.18
C THR A 38 -6.17 5.43 -6.17
N ILE A 39 -5.55 4.95 -7.25
CA ILE A 39 -4.08 4.90 -7.37
C ILE A 39 -3.48 6.32 -7.43
N TRP A 40 -4.05 7.21 -8.24
CA TRP A 40 -3.60 8.61 -8.30
C TRP A 40 -3.76 9.34 -6.97
N LEU A 41 -4.84 9.04 -6.24
CA LEU A 41 -5.09 9.63 -4.93
C LEU A 41 -4.07 9.12 -3.90
N LEU A 42 -3.75 7.83 -3.91
CA LEU A 42 -2.68 7.27 -3.07
C LEU A 42 -1.31 7.86 -3.42
N LEU A 43 -0.98 8.00 -4.70
CA LEU A 43 0.26 8.63 -5.14
C LEU A 43 0.35 10.10 -4.71
N ALA A 44 -0.75 10.85 -4.79
CA ALA A 44 -0.80 12.24 -4.33
C ALA A 44 -0.57 12.36 -2.81
N VAL A 45 -1.16 11.44 -2.03
CA VAL A 45 -0.97 11.40 -0.57
C VAL A 45 0.49 11.06 -0.22
N ILE A 46 1.09 10.08 -0.90
CA ILE A 46 2.52 9.74 -0.71
C ILE A 46 3.41 10.93 -1.10
N ALA A 47 3.13 11.56 -2.24
CA ALA A 47 3.90 12.70 -2.72
C ALA A 47 3.83 13.90 -1.76
N SER A 48 2.66 14.20 -1.18
CA SER A 48 2.54 15.28 -0.19
C SER A 48 3.36 14.97 1.05
N PHE A 49 3.38 13.71 1.49
CA PHE A 49 4.18 13.27 2.64
C PHE A 49 5.67 13.46 2.37
N VAL A 50 6.15 13.02 1.19
CA VAL A 50 7.55 13.18 0.77
C VAL A 50 7.96 14.66 0.69
N VAL A 51 7.08 15.55 0.23
CA VAL A 51 7.36 17.00 0.18
C VAL A 51 7.56 17.59 1.58
N VAL A 52 6.75 17.18 2.55
CA VAL A 52 6.88 17.63 3.95
C VAL A 52 8.21 17.16 4.54
N GLU A 53 8.55 15.89 4.34
CA GLU A 53 9.82 15.31 4.82
C GLU A 53 11.05 15.99 4.18
N LEU A 54 11.00 16.25 2.86
CA LEU A 54 12.08 16.96 2.14
C LEU A 54 12.24 18.41 2.63
N GLY A 55 11.15 19.13 2.85
CA GLY A 55 11.19 20.49 3.38
C GLY A 55 11.84 20.52 4.76
N TYR A 56 11.53 19.53 5.60
CA TYR A 56 12.13 19.38 6.92
C TYR A 56 13.63 19.03 6.85
N PHE A 57 14.02 18.10 5.98
CA PHE A 57 15.44 17.77 5.77
C PHE A 57 16.26 19.00 5.41
N LEU A 58 15.75 19.83 4.49
CA LEU A 58 16.39 21.09 4.12
C LEU A 58 16.50 22.03 5.34
N ILE A 59 15.40 22.26 6.06
CA ILE A 59 15.39 23.14 7.24
C ILE A 59 16.38 22.67 8.31
N SER A 60 16.46 21.35 8.56
CA SER A 60 17.40 20.77 9.52
C SER A 60 18.87 20.89 9.09
N THR A 61 19.14 20.81 7.78
CA THR A 61 20.49 20.98 7.21
C THR A 61 21.00 22.41 7.34
N PHE A 62 20.11 23.40 7.43
CA PHE A 62 20.45 24.83 7.50
C PHE A 62 20.44 25.42 8.93
N GLU A 63 20.41 24.59 9.99
CA GLU A 63 20.52 25.02 11.41
C GLU A 63 19.62 26.20 11.80
N LEU A 64 18.36 26.23 11.36
CA LEU A 64 17.40 27.21 11.86
C LEU A 64 16.99 26.82 13.29
N ASP A 65 17.51 27.52 14.31
CA ASP A 65 17.50 27.26 15.76
C ASP A 65 16.13 27.03 16.47
N PHE A 66 15.02 26.87 15.76
CA PHE A 66 13.66 26.74 16.31
C PHE A 66 13.23 25.28 16.66
N ILE A 67 14.14 24.29 16.56
CA ILE A 67 13.78 22.92 16.13
C ILE A 67 13.77 21.84 17.23
N TYR A 68 14.46 22.00 18.37
CA TYR A 68 14.72 20.86 19.28
C TYR A 68 13.49 20.26 19.98
N ASP A 69 12.47 21.05 20.32
CA ASP A 69 11.23 20.54 20.94
C ASP A 69 10.26 19.89 19.92
N VAL A 70 10.36 20.29 18.64
CA VAL A 70 9.52 19.77 17.56
C VAL A 70 10.01 18.37 17.13
N VAL A 71 11.32 18.16 17.13
CA VAL A 71 11.99 16.89 16.73
C VAL A 71 11.46 15.67 17.49
N ASN A 72 11.23 15.80 18.80
CA ASN A 72 10.88 14.65 19.64
C ASN A 72 9.40 14.22 19.46
N LEU A 73 8.50 15.17 19.16
CA LEU A 73 7.10 14.88 18.82
C LEU A 73 6.97 14.28 17.42
N PHE A 74 7.81 14.70 16.48
CA PHE A 74 7.80 14.24 15.10
C PHE A 74 8.38 12.84 14.91
N SER A 75 9.32 12.42 15.76
CA SER A 75 9.83 11.04 15.79
C SER A 75 8.72 9.98 16.00
N PHE A 76 7.63 10.32 16.70
CA PHE A 76 6.44 9.47 16.81
C PHE A 76 5.54 9.56 15.56
N MET A 77 5.49 10.72 14.90
CA MET A 77 4.70 10.95 13.69
C MET A 77 5.23 10.18 12.48
N THR A 78 6.49 9.74 12.46
CA THR A 78 7.08 8.92 11.37
C THR A 78 6.82 7.41 11.55
N LEU A 79 6.55 6.94 12.78
CA LEU A 79 6.21 5.55 13.08
C LEU A 79 4.75 5.19 12.73
N ILE A 80 3.84 6.15 12.87
CA ILE A 80 2.42 5.97 12.53
C ILE A 80 2.22 5.59 11.06
N PRO A 81 2.74 6.34 10.07
CA PRO A 81 2.52 6.04 8.66
C PRO A 81 3.24 4.77 8.22
N THR A 82 4.40 4.42 8.79
CA THR A 82 5.08 3.13 8.52
C THR A 82 4.20 1.96 8.95
N LEU A 83 3.66 1.99 10.18
CA LEU A 83 2.71 0.99 10.67
C LEU A 83 1.43 0.94 9.82
N THR A 84 0.90 2.11 9.44
CA THR A 84 -0.31 2.19 8.62
C THR A 84 -0.09 1.58 7.23
N LEU A 85 1.08 1.81 6.62
CA LEU A 85 1.46 1.22 5.34
C LEU A 85 1.61 -0.30 5.43
N LEU A 86 2.19 -0.80 6.52
CA LEU A 86 2.32 -2.23 6.77
C LEU A 86 0.94 -2.89 6.93
N ILE A 87 0.07 -2.31 7.75
CA ILE A 87 -1.30 -2.80 7.96
C ILE A 87 -2.05 -2.79 6.62
N ALA A 88 -1.97 -1.72 5.84
CA ALA A 88 -2.58 -1.64 4.52
C ALA A 88 -2.03 -2.72 3.57
N ALA A 89 -0.71 -2.95 3.55
CA ALA A 89 -0.07 -3.97 2.72
C ALA A 89 -0.55 -5.40 3.07
N VAL A 90 -0.78 -5.67 4.36
CA VAL A 90 -1.27 -6.97 4.84
C VAL A 90 -2.74 -7.19 4.49
N LEU A 91 -3.57 -6.15 4.65
CA LEU A 91 -5.02 -6.24 4.49
C LEU A 91 -5.51 -6.16 3.04
N ILE A 92 -4.71 -5.61 2.12
CA ILE A 92 -5.18 -5.35 0.75
C ILE A 92 -5.26 -6.66 -0.07
N PRO A 93 -6.40 -6.96 -0.73
CA PRO A 93 -6.56 -8.19 -1.50
C PRO A 93 -5.90 -8.13 -2.89
N ASN A 94 -5.61 -6.93 -3.41
CA ASN A 94 -5.03 -6.75 -4.74
C ASN A 94 -3.50 -6.99 -4.72
N GLN A 95 -3.03 -7.99 -5.45
CA GLN A 95 -1.61 -8.38 -5.49
C GLN A 95 -0.67 -7.27 -5.99
N LYS A 96 -1.07 -6.47 -6.98
CA LYS A 96 -0.22 -5.37 -7.48
C LYS A 96 -0.11 -4.24 -6.47
N ALA A 97 -1.24 -3.89 -5.83
CA ALA A 97 -1.26 -2.89 -4.77
C ALA A 97 -0.48 -3.35 -3.54
N LYS A 98 -0.58 -4.64 -3.18
CA LYS A 98 0.17 -5.27 -2.10
C LYS A 98 1.68 -5.13 -2.30
N ILE A 99 2.18 -5.49 -3.49
CA ILE A 99 3.61 -5.34 -3.82
C ILE A 99 4.04 -3.87 -3.73
N ALA A 100 3.25 -2.95 -4.28
CA ALA A 100 3.55 -1.51 -4.22
C ALA A 100 3.63 -0.99 -2.78
N LEU A 101 2.71 -1.42 -1.91
CA LEU A 101 2.70 -1.04 -0.49
C LEU A 101 3.90 -1.63 0.27
N PHE A 102 4.32 -2.87 -0.01
CA PHE A 102 5.54 -3.42 0.60
C PHE A 102 6.81 -2.69 0.15
N ILE A 103 6.89 -2.29 -1.11
CA ILE A 103 8.00 -1.46 -1.61
C ILE A 103 8.01 -0.11 -0.90
N GLY A 104 6.86 0.56 -0.80
CA GLY A 104 6.73 1.82 -0.06
C GLY A 104 7.12 1.68 1.41
N PHE A 105 6.70 0.60 2.07
CA PHE A 105 7.04 0.31 3.45
C PHE A 105 8.55 0.11 3.63
N GLY A 106 9.20 -0.66 2.74
CA GLY A 106 10.64 -0.87 2.77
C GLY A 106 11.44 0.43 2.58
N LEU A 107 11.01 1.29 1.65
CA LEU A 107 11.62 2.62 1.45
C LEU A 107 11.48 3.49 2.69
N MET A 108 10.32 3.45 3.35
CA MET A 108 10.06 4.22 4.55
C MET A 108 10.90 3.73 5.75
N LEU A 109 11.15 2.41 5.86
CA LEU A 109 12.08 1.85 6.84
C LEU A 109 13.53 2.29 6.59
N LEU A 110 13.97 2.35 5.33
CA LEU A 110 15.31 2.84 5.00
C LEU A 110 15.48 4.30 5.38
N PHE A 111 14.47 5.13 5.13
CA PHE A 111 14.46 6.53 5.56
C PHE A 111 14.52 6.66 7.09
N LEU A 112 13.70 5.87 7.79
CA LEU A 112 13.69 5.84 9.27
C LEU A 112 15.06 5.44 9.82
N ALA A 113 15.68 4.40 9.25
CA ALA A 113 17.02 3.95 9.65
C ALA A 113 18.07 5.06 9.41
N GLY A 114 18.03 5.75 8.27
CA GLY A 114 18.94 6.86 7.99
C GLY A 114 18.77 8.03 8.95
N TYR A 115 17.53 8.33 9.34
CA TYR A 115 17.21 9.39 10.30
C TYR A 115 17.75 9.11 11.70
N TYR A 116 17.58 7.88 12.22
CA TYR A 116 18.03 7.54 13.58
C TYR A 116 19.52 7.21 13.69
N ILE A 117 20.22 7.02 12.56
CA ILE A 117 21.66 6.71 12.52
C ILE A 117 22.51 7.97 12.27
N SER A 118 21.92 9.06 11.76
CA SER A 118 22.60 10.35 11.53
C SER A 118 22.49 11.26 12.75
#